data_AF-A0A3P7IFL0-F1
#
_entry.id   AF-A0A3P7IFL0-F1
#
_cell.length_a   1.000
_cell.length_b   1.000
_cell.length_c   1.000
_cell.angle_alpha   90.00
_cell.angle_beta   90.00
_cell.angle_gamma   90.00
#
_symmetry.space_group_name_H-M   'P 1'
#
loop_
_entity.id
_entity.type
_entity.pdbx_description
1 polymer ?
#
loop_
_entity_poly.entity_id
_entity_poly.type
_entity_poly.pdbx_seq_one_letter_code
_entity_poly.pdbx_strand_id
1 'polypeptide(L)'
;MSTSTVSSPAFRINGYDFSNSTYSTWTESLYNIDHLRLYLVEQESFENVMLCLGMFVALISFLIVGRCNEDSFIIDEGERLAEEGEPL
;
A
#
# COMPACT_ATOMS: atom_id res chain seq x y z
N MET A 1 -17.07 -7.38 -52.79
CA MET A 1 -18.05 -7.28 -51.69
C MET A 1 -18.11 -5.82 -51.27
N SER A 2 -19.28 -5.18 -51.26
CA SER A 2 -19.44 -3.76 -50.88
C SER A 2 -19.79 -3.66 -49.39
N THR A 3 -19.13 -2.77 -48.64
CA THR A 3 -19.41 -2.51 -47.22
C THR A 3 -20.07 -1.14 -47.07
N SER A 4 -20.98 -1.02 -46.09
CA SER A 4 -21.61 0.27 -45.73
C SER A 4 -21.46 0.52 -44.24
N THR A 5 -21.23 1.77 -43.86
CA THR A 5 -21.12 2.20 -42.47
C THR A 5 -22.51 2.39 -41.88
N VAL A 6 -22.79 1.77 -40.74
CA VAL A 6 -24.10 1.85 -40.08
C VAL A 6 -23.92 2.50 -38.70
N SER A 7 -24.63 3.59 -38.48
CA SER A 7 -24.76 4.26 -37.19
C SER A 7 -26.24 4.55 -36.92
N SER A 8 -26.64 4.63 -35.66
CA SER A 8 -28.03 4.95 -35.33
C SER A 8 -28.43 6.35 -35.83
N PRO A 9 -29.66 6.53 -36.35
CA PRO A 9 -30.19 7.84 -36.74
C PRO A 9 -30.23 8.85 -35.59
N ALA A 10 -30.31 8.38 -34.34
CA ALA A 10 -30.26 9.23 -33.14
C ALA A 10 -29.05 10.17 -33.15
N PHE A 11 -27.92 9.73 -33.70
CA PHE A 11 -26.67 10.51 -33.74
C PHE A 11 -26.53 11.38 -35.00
N ARG A 12 -27.46 11.28 -35.96
CA ARG A 12 -27.43 12.01 -37.24
C ARG A 12 -28.42 13.17 -37.30
N ILE A 13 -29.45 13.15 -36.46
CA ILE A 13 -30.50 14.18 -36.40
C ILE A 13 -30.04 15.29 -35.44
N ASN A 14 -29.93 16.53 -35.94
CA ASN A 14 -29.57 17.67 -35.11
C ASN A 14 -30.66 17.94 -34.06
N GLY A 15 -30.26 18.05 -32.78
CA GLY A 15 -31.19 18.31 -31.68
C GLY A 15 -32.09 17.13 -31.31
N TYR A 16 -31.70 15.91 -31.67
CA TYR A 16 -32.44 14.70 -31.26
C TYR A 16 -32.47 14.57 -29.73
N ASP A 17 -33.65 14.32 -29.19
CA ASP A 17 -33.84 14.02 -27.77
C ASP A 17 -33.41 12.58 -27.49
N PHE A 18 -32.25 12.41 -26.85
CA PHE A 18 -31.69 11.11 -26.51
C PHE A 18 -32.48 10.33 -25.45
N SER A 19 -33.47 10.96 -24.81
CA SER A 19 -34.42 10.26 -23.93
C SER A 19 -35.54 9.54 -24.70
N ASN A 20 -35.71 9.86 -25.97
CA ASN A 20 -36.72 9.26 -26.83
C ASN A 20 -36.30 7.84 -27.28
N SER A 21 -37.18 6.86 -27.11
CA SER A 21 -36.96 5.45 -27.43
C SER A 21 -37.12 5.07 -28.91
N THR A 22 -37.32 6.04 -29.81
CA THR A 22 -37.57 5.79 -31.25
C THR A 22 -36.34 5.26 -31.98
N TYR A 23 -35.16 5.83 -31.71
CA TYR A 23 -33.89 5.39 -32.28
C TYR A 23 -32.93 4.95 -31.19
N SER A 24 -32.09 3.94 -31.49
CA SER A 24 -31.11 3.42 -30.54
C SER A 24 -30.10 4.48 -30.13
N THR A 25 -29.87 4.66 -28.84
CA THR A 25 -28.89 5.60 -28.27
C THR A 25 -27.74 4.87 -27.58
N TRP A 26 -27.57 3.57 -27.86
CA TRP A 26 -26.48 2.78 -27.30
C TRP A 26 -25.11 3.34 -27.72
N THR A 27 -24.31 3.65 -26.72
CA THR A 27 -22.90 4.02 -26.87
C THR A 27 -22.07 3.15 -25.97
N GLU A 28 -20.93 2.66 -26.46
CA GLU A 28 -19.96 1.96 -25.63
C GLU A 28 -19.08 2.98 -24.89
N SER A 29 -18.81 2.74 -23.61
CA SER A 29 -17.87 3.54 -22.85
C SER A 29 -16.45 3.25 -23.31
N LEU A 30 -15.63 4.30 -23.42
CA LEU A 30 -14.19 4.13 -23.64
C LEU A 30 -13.52 3.93 -22.28
N TYR A 31 -12.94 2.76 -22.07
CA TYR A 31 -12.17 2.45 -20.86
C TYR A 31 -10.82 1.80 -21.23
N ASN A 32 -9.79 2.11 -20.46
CA ASN A 32 -8.53 1.38 -20.49
C ASN A 32 -8.57 0.34 -19.38
N ILE A 33 -8.64 -0.95 -19.72
CA ILE A 33 -8.47 -2.03 -18.73
C ILE A 33 -6.98 -2.25 -18.55
N ASP A 34 -6.36 -1.55 -17.61
CA ASP A 34 -5.00 -1.86 -17.21
C ASP A 34 -5.01 -3.08 -16.28
N HIS A 35 -4.21 -4.09 -16.66
CA HIS A 35 -3.79 -5.28 -15.93
C HIS A 35 -4.66 -5.69 -14.72
N LEU A 36 -5.63 -6.56 -14.98
CA LEU A 36 -6.34 -7.25 -13.90
C LEU A 36 -5.37 -8.16 -13.13
N ARG A 37 -5.31 -7.99 -11.81
CA ARG A 37 -4.48 -8.79 -10.92
C ARG A 37 -5.30 -9.30 -9.74
N LEU A 38 -5.05 -10.56 -9.39
CA LEU A 38 -5.65 -11.22 -8.24
C LEU A 38 -4.66 -11.23 -7.09
N TYR A 39 -5.11 -10.87 -5.89
CA TYR A 39 -4.32 -10.91 -4.66
C TYR A 39 -5.10 -11.60 -3.56
N LEU A 40 -4.38 -12.28 -2.66
CA LEU A 40 -4.94 -12.71 -1.39
C LEU A 40 -4.87 -11.52 -0.42
N VAL A 41 -6.02 -11.18 0.16
CA VAL A 41 -6.13 -10.16 1.21
C VAL A 41 -6.13 -10.87 2.55
N GLU A 42 -5.29 -10.39 3.46
CA GLU A 42 -5.16 -10.93 4.81
C GLU A 42 -6.32 -10.46 5.71
N GLN A 43 -6.51 -11.10 6.85
CA GLN A 43 -7.55 -10.68 7.80
C GLN A 43 -7.21 -9.33 8.45
N GLU A 44 -8.19 -8.44 8.56
CA GLU A 44 -8.03 -7.10 9.20
C GLU A 44 -7.51 -7.19 10.65
N SER A 45 -7.85 -8.26 11.36
CA SER A 45 -7.36 -8.52 12.72
C SER A 45 -5.85 -8.72 12.74
N PHE A 46 -5.28 -9.40 11.74
CA PHE A 46 -3.86 -9.68 11.64
C PHE A 46 -3.05 -8.41 11.39
N GLU A 47 -3.54 -7.52 10.52
CA GLU A 47 -2.92 -6.22 10.25
C GLU A 47 -2.80 -5.39 11.53
N ASN A 48 -3.89 -5.31 12.30
CA ASN A 48 -3.92 -4.57 13.57
C ASN A 48 -2.97 -5.16 14.62
N VAL A 49 -2.92 -6.49 14.74
CA VAL A 49 -2.01 -7.17 15.67
C VAL A 49 -0.55 -6.90 15.30
N MET A 50 -0.21 -7.01 14.01
CA MET A 50 1.17 -6.78 13.54
C MET A 50 1.60 -5.32 13.75
N LEU A 51 0.71 -4.36 13.50
CA LEU A 51 0.98 -2.94 13.73
C LEU A 51 1.18 -2.63 15.22
N CYS A 52 0.32 -3.16 16.09
CA CYS A 52 0.45 -3.02 17.54
C CYS A 52 1.75 -3.64 18.06
N LEU A 53 2.10 -4.84 17.58
CA LEU A 53 3.34 -5.52 17.94
C LEU A 53 4.56 -4.70 17.51
N GLY A 54 4.58 -4.21 16.27
CA GLY A 54 5.65 -3.37 15.75
C GLY A 54 5.84 -2.10 16.56
N MET A 55 4.75 -1.40 16.91
CA MET A 55 4.80 -0.22 17.78
C MET A 55 5.32 -0.56 19.18
N PHE A 56 4.89 -1.68 19.76
CA PHE A 56 5.35 -2.11 21.08
C PHE A 56 6.85 -2.39 21.11
N VAL A 57 7.36 -3.12 20.11
CA VAL A 57 8.80 -3.40 19.96
C VAL A 57 9.59 -2.10 19.75
N ALA A 58 9.09 -1.17 18.93
CA ALA A 58 9.75 0.11 18.70
C ALA A 58 9.83 0.95 19.99
N LEU A 59 8.75 1.03 20.77
CA LEU A 59 8.76 1.74 22.06
C LEU A 59 9.74 1.12 23.04
N ILE A 60 9.77 -0.21 23.14
CA ILE A 60 10.74 -0.91 23.99
C ILE A 60 12.16 -0.61 23.53
N SER A 61 12.44 -0.65 22.22
CA SER A 61 13.75 -0.34 21.67
C SER A 61 14.18 1.09 22.03
N PHE A 62 13.31 2.08 21.87
CA PHE A 62 13.60 3.46 22.29
C PHE A 62 13.83 3.59 23.79
N LEU A 63 13.08 2.87 24.62
CA LEU A 63 13.28 2.90 26.07
C LEU A 63 14.61 2.25 26.47
N ILE A 64 15.01 1.15 25.84
CA ILE A 64 16.28 0.47 26.11
C ILE A 64 17.44 1.37 25.67
N VAL A 65 17.44 1.82 24.41
CA VAL A 65 18.51 2.68 23.87
C VAL A 65 18.57 4.01 24.60
N GLY A 66 17.43 4.62 24.93
CA GLY A 66 17.37 5.87 25.70
C GLY A 66 17.80 5.72 27.16
N ARG A 67 17.85 4.49 27.69
CA ARG A 67 18.39 4.18 29.03
C ARG A 67 19.88 3.80 29.01
N CYS A 68 20.42 3.43 27.84
CA CYS A 68 21.86 3.26 27.65
C CYS A 68 22.53 4.63 27.63
N ASN A 69 23.00 5.08 28.79
CA ASN A 69 23.90 6.24 28.89
C ASN A 69 25.34 5.80 28.59
N GLU A 70 26.24 6.74 28.34
CA GLU A 70 27.68 6.49 28.16
C GLU A 70 28.28 5.69 29.33
N ASP A 71 27.69 5.74 30.53
CA ASP A 71 28.10 4.95 31.70
C ASP A 71 27.80 3.44 31.60
N SER A 72 26.91 3.02 30.68
CA SER A 72 26.67 1.60 30.37
C SER A 72 27.74 1.00 29.44
N PHE A 73 28.63 1.85 28.91
CA PHE A 73 29.85 1.45 28.20
C PHE A 73 30.92 0.84 29.14
N ILE A 74 30.74 0.93 30.47
CA ILE A 74 31.64 0.31 31.48
C ILE A 74 31.71 -1.24 31.39
N ILE A 75 30.89 -1.87 30.55
CA ILE A 75 31.06 -3.30 30.22
C ILE A 75 32.40 -3.58 29.49
N ASP A 76 33.12 -2.55 29.03
CA ASP A 76 34.45 -2.69 28.39
C ASP A 76 35.66 -2.43 29.33
N GLU A 77 35.49 -1.68 30.43
CA GLU A 77 36.63 -1.37 31.31
C GLU A 77 37.04 -2.54 32.21
N GLY A 78 36.08 -3.40 32.60
CA GLY A 78 36.35 -4.59 33.41
C GLY A 78 37.11 -5.68 32.67
N GLU A 79 36.86 -5.86 31.36
CA GLU A 79 37.62 -6.79 30.52
C GLU A 79 39.03 -6.25 30.24
N ARG A 80 39.18 -4.94 29.99
CA ARG A 80 40.48 -4.28 29.79
C ARG A 80 41.41 -4.40 31.00
N LEU A 81 40.90 -4.24 32.22
CA LEU A 81 41.69 -4.37 33.46
C LEU A 81 42.08 -5.82 33.78
N ALA A 82 41.25 -6.79 33.38
CA ALA A 82 41.59 -8.21 33.48
C ALA A 82 42.65 -8.63 32.46
N GLU A 83 42.70 -7.98 31.28
CA GLU A 83 43.74 -8.17 30.27
C GLU A 83 45.04 -7.43 30.60
N GLU A 84 44.99 -6.32 31.35
CA GLU A 84 46.14 -5.50 31.77
C GLU A 84 46.85 -6.00 33.05
N GLY A 85 46.26 -6.97 33.76
CA GLY A 85 46.97 -7.79 34.75
C GLY A 85 47.25 -7.15 36.12
N GLU A 86 46.49 -6.15 36.54
CA GLU A 86 46.58 -5.63 37.92
C GLU A 86 45.74 -6.46 38.90
N PRO A 87 46.30 -6.90 40.05
CA PRO A 87 45.55 -7.65 41.04
C PRO A 87 44.62 -6.72 41.84
N LEU A 88 43.40 -7.22 42.08
CA LEU A 88 42.33 -6.61 42.88
C LEU A 88 42.81 -6.05 44.23
#